data_AF-A0A3S4KLQ3-F1
#
_entry.id   AF-A0A3S4KLQ3-F1
#
_cell.length_a   1.000
_cell.length_b   1.000
_cell.length_c   1.000
_cell.angle_alpha   90.00
_cell.angle_beta   90.00
_cell.angle_gamma   90.00
#
_symmetry.space_group_name_H-M   'P 1'
#
loop_
_entity.id
_entity.type
_entity.pdbx_description
1 polymer ?
#
loop_
_entity_poly.entity_id
_entity_poly.type
_entity_poly.pdbx_seq_one_letter_code
_entity_poly.pdbx_strand_id
1 'polypeptide(L)'
;MKRFTPAWLAVCLACSFSTSSLAADALATRAFQGMPADFIKGADISTLLDAEKHGATFYDQNNQRKDPIAILKENGVNYVRLRLWVDPRSASGEDYGGGNNDLATTLALAKRAKAQGMKLLLDFHYSDFWTDPGKQFKPKAWEKLDYPQLKTAIHDYTRDTIARFKQAGVLPDMVQIGNEINGGILWPEGKSWGQGGGEFDRLAGLLNAAIAGLKENLRQGEQVKNHAASGRRDQERYLPLVV
;
A
#
# COMPACT_ATOMS: atom_id res chain seq x y z
N MET A 1 -48.20 55.95 33.02
CA MET A 1 -48.37 54.48 33.12
C MET A 1 -47.01 53.86 33.40
N LYS A 2 -46.98 52.87 34.29
CA LYS A 2 -45.87 52.51 35.19
C LYS A 2 -44.64 51.91 34.47
N ARG A 3 -43.45 52.35 34.90
CA ARG A 3 -42.14 51.72 34.62
C ARG A 3 -42.01 50.42 35.41
N PHE A 4 -41.51 49.35 34.78
CA PHE A 4 -41.05 48.14 35.47
C PHE A 4 -39.54 48.00 35.30
N THR A 5 -38.86 47.82 36.43
CA THR A 5 -37.41 47.67 36.60
C THR A 5 -36.97 46.20 36.44
N PRO A 6 -35.69 45.94 36.13
CA PRO A 6 -35.14 44.60 35.93
C PRO A 6 -34.66 44.03 37.27
N ALA A 7 -35.26 42.93 37.74
CA ALA A 7 -34.75 42.18 38.90
C ALA A 7 -35.34 40.77 38.96
N TRP A 8 -34.88 39.88 38.08
CA TRP A 8 -34.86 38.43 38.38
C TRP A 8 -33.49 37.89 37.98
N LEU A 9 -32.58 38.07 38.94
CA LEU A 9 -31.29 37.39 39.02
C LEU A 9 -31.54 35.94 39.45
N ALA A 10 -30.80 35.02 38.82
CA ALA A 10 -30.21 33.86 39.48
C ALA A 10 -31.13 32.80 40.10
N VAL A 11 -31.68 31.87 39.31
CA VAL A 11 -31.71 30.43 39.64
C VAL A 11 -31.72 29.63 38.34
N CYS A 12 -30.55 29.06 37.99
CA CYS A 12 -30.31 27.78 37.30
C CYS A 12 -28.95 27.80 36.56
N LEU A 13 -27.91 28.32 37.23
CA LEU A 13 -26.52 28.17 36.81
C LEU A 13 -25.72 27.50 37.93
N ALA A 14 -26.23 26.38 38.42
CA ALA A 14 -25.54 25.47 39.31
C ALA A 14 -26.15 24.08 39.08
N CYS A 15 -25.31 23.06 38.93
CA CYS A 15 -25.62 21.72 38.42
C CYS A 15 -25.77 21.71 36.89
N SER A 16 -24.70 21.61 36.10
CA SER A 16 -24.01 20.32 35.90
C SER A 16 -22.70 20.52 35.13
N PHE A 17 -21.66 21.02 35.79
CA PHE A 17 -20.28 20.83 35.30
C PHE A 17 -19.63 19.73 36.13
N SER A 18 -20.18 18.52 36.01
CA SER A 18 -19.39 17.32 36.29
C SER A 18 -18.50 17.12 35.08
N THR A 19 -17.33 17.75 35.08
CA THR A 19 -16.26 17.37 34.16
C THR A 19 -15.91 15.93 34.49
N SER A 20 -16.38 14.99 33.67
CA SER A 20 -15.85 13.64 33.66
C SER A 20 -14.40 13.73 33.23
N SER A 21 -13.52 13.94 34.20
CA SER A 21 -12.08 13.69 34.07
C SER A 21 -11.91 12.19 33.89
N LEU A 22 -12.16 11.69 32.68
CA LEU A 22 -11.50 10.49 32.21
C LEU A 22 -10.04 10.89 32.01
N ALA A 23 -9.26 10.85 33.09
CA ALA A 23 -7.83 10.71 32.96
C ALA A 23 -7.63 9.41 32.19
N ALA A 24 -7.39 9.51 30.88
CA ALA A 24 -6.95 8.37 30.11
C ALA A 24 -5.65 7.92 30.78
N ASP A 25 -5.67 6.74 31.40
CA ASP A 25 -4.44 6.13 31.91
C ASP A 25 -3.41 6.19 30.78
N ALA A 26 -2.31 6.90 31.03
CA ALA A 26 -1.25 7.05 30.06
C ALA A 26 -0.74 5.63 29.77
N LEU A 27 -1.09 5.12 28.60
CA LEU A 27 -0.78 3.76 28.19
C LEU A 27 0.74 3.68 28.03
N ALA A 28 1.42 3.26 29.10
CA ALA A 28 2.86 3.17 29.16
C ALA A 28 3.30 1.93 28.38
N THR A 29 3.42 2.08 27.07
CA THR A 29 4.06 1.07 26.22
C THR A 29 5.56 1.05 26.53
N ARG A 30 6.05 -0.12 26.92
CA ARG A 30 7.47 -0.32 27.15
C ARG A 30 8.18 -0.24 25.80
N ALA A 31 9.04 0.75 25.61
CA ALA A 31 9.81 0.87 24.38
C ALA A 31 10.61 -0.42 24.13
N PHE A 32 10.44 -1.01 22.96
CA PHE A 32 11.22 -2.17 22.56
C PHE A 32 12.68 -1.74 22.37
N GLN A 33 13.55 -2.21 23.26
CA GLN A 33 14.98 -1.88 23.25
C GLN A 33 15.73 -2.86 22.35
N GLY A 34 16.75 -2.36 21.63
CA GLY A 34 17.63 -3.21 20.81
C GLY A 34 17.07 -3.60 19.44
N MET A 35 16.17 -2.80 18.84
CA MET A 35 15.77 -3.00 17.45
C MET A 35 17.01 -2.91 16.54
N PRO A 36 17.22 -3.87 15.62
CA PRO A 36 18.25 -3.77 14.59
C PRO A 36 18.12 -2.45 13.81
N ALA A 37 19.25 -1.88 13.42
CA ALA A 37 19.26 -0.60 12.67
C ALA A 37 18.52 -0.70 11.32
N ASP A 38 18.40 -1.91 10.77
CA ASP A 38 17.69 -2.22 9.53
C ASP A 38 16.25 -2.71 9.74
N PHE A 39 15.72 -2.65 10.97
CA PHE A 39 14.34 -3.02 11.27
C PHE A 39 13.36 -2.14 10.47
N ILE A 40 12.42 -2.79 9.78
CA ILE A 40 11.44 -2.12 8.92
C ILE A 40 10.25 -1.66 9.76
N LYS A 41 10.01 -0.35 9.78
CA LYS A 41 8.80 0.30 10.30
C LYS A 41 8.06 0.86 9.10
N GLY A 42 7.10 0.08 8.60
CA GLY A 42 6.38 0.35 7.36
C GLY A 42 5.00 0.96 7.59
N ALA A 43 4.52 1.72 6.60
CA ALA A 43 3.12 2.11 6.47
C ALA A 43 2.66 1.97 5.01
N ASP A 44 1.47 1.42 4.76
CA ASP A 44 0.84 1.50 3.44
C ASP A 44 0.13 2.84 3.29
N ILE A 45 0.52 3.62 2.29
CA ILE A 45 -0.01 4.98 2.06
C ILE A 45 -0.71 5.11 0.71
N SER A 46 -1.09 4.00 0.08
CA SER A 46 -1.55 4.03 -1.32
C SER A 46 -2.92 4.72 -1.48
N THR A 47 -3.67 4.93 -0.39
CA THR A 47 -4.90 5.75 -0.41
C THR A 47 -4.66 7.25 -0.29
N LEU A 48 -3.42 7.68 -0.01
CA LEU A 48 -3.14 9.05 0.45
C LEU A 48 -3.54 10.12 -0.57
N LEU A 49 -3.16 9.98 -1.85
CA LEU A 49 -3.50 10.99 -2.85
C LEU A 49 -5.00 11.09 -3.08
N ASP A 50 -5.72 9.96 -3.01
CA ASP A 50 -7.17 9.95 -3.13
C ASP A 50 -7.84 10.62 -1.92
N ALA A 51 -7.34 10.36 -0.71
CA ALA A 51 -7.82 11.04 0.49
C ALA A 51 -7.59 12.56 0.41
N GLU A 52 -6.41 13.00 0.00
CA GLU A 52 -6.07 14.42 -0.18
C GLU A 52 -6.92 15.08 -1.28
N LYS A 53 -7.17 14.38 -2.39
CA LYS A 53 -8.09 14.83 -3.46
C LYS A 53 -9.50 15.06 -2.92
N HIS A 54 -9.93 14.30 -1.91
CA HIS A 54 -11.23 14.45 -1.24
C HIS A 54 -11.17 15.34 0.02
N GLY A 55 -10.11 16.14 0.19
CA GLY A 55 -10.04 17.17 1.21
C GLY A 55 -9.51 16.70 2.58
N ALA A 56 -8.97 15.48 2.67
CA ALA A 56 -8.31 15.03 3.90
C ALA A 56 -7.16 15.97 4.29
N THR A 57 -7.08 16.27 5.58
CA THR A 57 -5.97 17.03 6.17
C THR A 57 -5.43 16.26 7.36
N PHE A 58 -4.14 16.38 7.59
CA PHE A 58 -3.42 15.61 8.59
C PHE A 58 -2.72 16.54 9.56
N TYR A 59 -2.65 16.12 10.82
CA TYR A 59 -2.11 16.90 11.92
C TYR A 59 -1.16 16.02 12.72
N ASP A 60 -0.08 16.63 13.21
CA ASP A 60 0.82 15.97 14.14
C ASP A 60 0.23 15.92 15.58
N GLN A 61 0.99 15.37 16.52
CA GLN A 61 0.61 15.25 17.93
C GLN A 61 0.41 16.61 18.64
N ASN A 62 0.92 17.70 18.07
CA ASN A 62 0.77 19.05 18.58
C ASN A 62 -0.37 19.80 17.87
N ASN A 63 -1.22 19.09 17.12
CA ASN A 63 -2.31 19.65 16.33
C ASN A 63 -1.83 20.64 15.25
N GLN A 64 -0.61 20.45 14.74
CA GLN A 64 -0.09 21.24 13.62
C GLN A 64 -0.37 20.53 12.31
N ARG A 65 -1.02 21.23 11.37
CA ARG A 65 -1.28 20.71 10.03
C ARG A 65 0.05 20.42 9.34
N LYS A 66 0.23 19.19 8.84
CA LYS A 66 1.48 18.76 8.23
C LYS A 66 1.25 17.69 7.17
N ASP A 67 2.27 17.53 6.33
CA ASP A 67 2.36 16.44 5.38
C ASP A 67 2.37 15.08 6.12
N PRO A 68 1.44 14.14 5.83
CA PRO A 68 1.37 12.87 6.54
C PRO A 68 2.60 11.98 6.36
N ILE A 69 3.29 12.07 5.22
CA ILE A 69 4.54 11.32 4.99
C ILE A 69 5.65 11.86 5.91
N ALA A 70 5.70 13.18 6.12
CA ALA A 70 6.61 13.79 7.09
C ALA A 70 6.25 13.40 8.54
N ILE A 71 4.95 13.42 8.91
CA ILE A 71 4.49 12.96 10.23
C ILE A 71 4.95 11.51 10.48
N LEU A 72 4.72 10.61 9.52
CA LEU A 72 5.14 9.21 9.62
C LEU A 72 6.66 9.09 9.81
N LYS A 73 7.44 9.84 9.01
CA LYS A 73 8.90 9.85 9.10
C LYS A 73 9.41 10.30 10.47
N GLU A 74 8.84 11.36 11.02
CA GLU A 74 9.19 11.90 12.35
C GLU A 74 8.82 10.94 13.49
N ASN A 75 7.77 10.15 13.29
CA ASN A 75 7.37 9.07 14.18
C ASN A 75 8.11 7.75 13.90
N GLY A 76 9.18 7.80 13.09
CA GLY A 76 10.13 6.73 12.92
C GLY A 76 9.79 5.72 11.83
N VAL A 77 8.76 5.94 11.01
CA VAL A 77 8.52 5.12 9.80
C VAL A 77 9.68 5.29 8.84
N ASN A 78 10.18 4.19 8.30
CA ASN A 78 11.34 4.17 7.39
C ASN A 78 11.07 3.49 6.05
N TYR A 79 9.88 2.89 5.89
CA TYR A 79 9.40 2.27 4.67
C TYR A 79 7.97 2.71 4.37
N VAL A 80 7.66 2.89 3.10
CA VAL A 80 6.28 2.95 2.63
C VAL A 80 5.97 1.76 1.74
N ARG A 81 4.76 1.24 1.84
CA ARG A 81 4.19 0.24 0.93
C ARG A 81 3.22 0.93 -0.01
N LEU A 82 3.33 0.63 -1.30
CA LEU A 82 2.43 1.15 -2.34
C LEU A 82 1.87 -0.01 -3.17
N ARG A 83 0.57 -0.24 -3.12
CA ARG A 83 -0.11 -1.13 -4.06
C ARG A 83 -0.15 -0.52 -5.45
N LEU A 84 -0.03 -1.36 -6.47
CA LEU A 84 -0.12 -0.99 -7.87
C LEU A 84 -1.13 -1.88 -8.59
N TRP A 85 -2.16 -1.23 -9.14
CA TRP A 85 -3.11 -1.84 -10.06
C TRP A 85 -2.72 -1.55 -11.52
N VAL A 86 -3.12 -2.44 -12.43
CA VAL A 86 -2.74 -2.39 -13.84
C VAL A 86 -3.50 -1.28 -14.57
N ASP A 87 -4.81 -1.38 -14.64
CA ASP A 87 -5.71 -0.36 -15.21
C ASP A 87 -7.00 -0.26 -14.37
N PRO A 88 -6.97 0.50 -13.27
CA PRO A 88 -8.07 0.50 -12.32
C PRO A 88 -9.18 1.49 -12.68
N ARG A 89 -9.67 1.35 -13.91
CA ARG A 89 -10.78 2.13 -14.43
C ARG A 89 -11.81 1.23 -15.10
N SER A 90 -13.07 1.64 -15.02
CA SER A 90 -14.16 1.03 -15.78
C SER A 90 -13.96 1.23 -17.28
N ALA A 91 -14.74 0.53 -18.10
CA ALA A 91 -14.75 0.73 -19.55
C ALA A 91 -15.18 2.15 -19.96
N SER A 92 -15.94 2.86 -19.10
CA SER A 92 -16.30 4.27 -19.26
C SER A 92 -15.24 5.25 -18.75
N GLY A 93 -14.12 4.75 -18.20
CA GLY A 93 -13.00 5.56 -17.71
C GLY A 93 -13.15 6.06 -16.27
N GLU A 94 -14.13 5.55 -15.52
CA GLU A 94 -14.35 5.92 -14.12
C GLU A 94 -13.42 5.13 -13.19
N ASP A 95 -12.84 5.80 -12.20
CA ASP A 95 -12.05 5.14 -11.15
C ASP A 95 -12.94 4.17 -10.35
N TYR A 96 -12.39 3.02 -9.94
CA TYR A 96 -13.14 2.06 -9.10
C TYR A 96 -13.30 2.50 -7.64
N GLY A 97 -12.65 3.60 -7.23
CA GLY A 97 -12.63 4.09 -5.86
C GLY A 97 -11.72 3.26 -4.93
N GLY A 98 -11.83 3.50 -3.61
CA GLY A 98 -11.03 2.81 -2.61
C GLY A 98 -9.54 3.19 -2.62
N GLY A 99 -9.22 4.43 -3.00
CA GLY A 99 -7.85 4.87 -3.24
C GLY A 99 -7.32 4.32 -4.55
N ASN A 100 -7.90 4.74 -5.68
CA ASN A 100 -7.49 4.27 -6.99
C ASN A 100 -5.99 4.47 -7.21
N ASN A 101 -5.25 3.41 -7.57
CA ASN A 101 -3.79 3.47 -7.54
C ASN A 101 -3.15 2.87 -8.81
N ASP A 102 -3.12 3.67 -9.87
CA ASP A 102 -2.41 3.38 -11.11
C ASP A 102 -0.90 3.73 -11.04
N LEU A 103 -0.16 3.44 -12.11
CA LEU A 103 1.30 3.71 -12.16
C LEU A 103 1.62 5.20 -11.95
N ALA A 104 0.84 6.11 -12.51
CA ALA A 104 1.08 7.55 -12.37
C ALA A 104 0.94 8.00 -10.91
N THR A 105 -0.12 7.55 -10.24
CA THR A 105 -0.41 7.78 -8.83
C THR A 105 0.69 7.18 -7.95
N THR A 106 1.10 5.95 -8.24
CA THR A 106 2.17 5.24 -7.51
C THR A 106 3.50 5.98 -7.63
N LEU A 107 3.88 6.44 -8.83
CA LEU A 107 5.12 7.19 -9.05
C LEU A 107 5.11 8.54 -8.31
N ALA A 108 3.97 9.22 -8.24
CA ALA A 108 3.84 10.47 -7.49
C ALA A 108 4.04 10.25 -5.99
N LEU A 109 3.41 9.23 -5.41
CA LEU A 109 3.61 8.84 -4.00
C LEU A 109 5.05 8.40 -3.72
N ALA A 110 5.63 7.58 -4.61
CA ALA A 110 7.01 7.12 -4.49
C ALA A 110 8.00 8.29 -4.46
N LYS A 111 7.83 9.29 -5.33
CA LYS A 111 8.65 10.51 -5.33
C LYS A 111 8.54 11.26 -4.00
N ARG A 112 7.32 11.46 -3.50
CA ARG A 112 7.09 12.17 -2.23
C ARG A 112 7.70 11.43 -1.04
N ALA A 113 7.59 10.10 -0.99
CA ALA A 113 8.20 9.29 0.05
C ALA A 113 9.75 9.27 -0.02
N LYS A 114 10.32 9.09 -1.22
CA LYS A 114 11.78 9.10 -1.42
C LYS A 114 12.39 10.46 -1.11
N ALA A 115 11.69 11.57 -1.40
CA ALA A 115 12.12 12.91 -1.01
C ALA A 115 12.25 13.10 0.52
N GLN A 116 11.50 12.31 1.31
CA GLN A 116 11.59 12.26 2.78
C GLN A 116 12.62 11.23 3.29
N GLY A 117 13.40 10.62 2.39
CA GLY A 117 14.40 9.61 2.73
C GLY A 117 13.79 8.32 3.28
N MET A 118 12.57 7.97 2.85
CA MET A 118 11.97 6.66 3.13
C MET A 118 12.26 5.66 2.01
N LYS A 119 12.32 4.40 2.39
CA LYS A 119 12.42 3.28 1.45
C LYS A 119 11.04 2.87 0.94
N LEU A 120 10.99 2.17 -0.17
CA LEU A 120 9.75 1.81 -0.88
C LEU A 120 9.63 0.30 -1.06
N LEU A 121 8.50 -0.26 -0.63
CA LEU A 121 7.98 -1.56 -1.04
C LEU A 121 6.89 -1.34 -2.08
N LEU A 122 7.15 -1.75 -3.33
CA LEU A 122 6.16 -1.72 -4.40
C LEU A 122 5.43 -3.05 -4.46
N ASP A 123 4.11 -3.03 -4.34
CA ASP A 123 3.26 -4.22 -4.36
C ASP A 123 2.49 -4.34 -5.67
N PHE A 124 2.89 -5.29 -6.51
CA PHE A 124 2.20 -5.60 -7.76
C PHE A 124 0.99 -6.49 -7.46
N HIS A 125 -0.21 -5.97 -7.69
CA HIS A 125 -1.41 -6.81 -7.60
C HIS A 125 -1.62 -7.69 -8.84
N TYR A 126 -1.11 -7.26 -10.00
CA TYR A 126 -1.39 -7.88 -11.30
C TYR A 126 -2.90 -8.04 -11.56
N SER A 127 -3.68 -7.03 -11.17
CA SER A 127 -5.10 -6.93 -11.41
C SER A 127 -5.49 -5.46 -11.58
N ASP A 128 -6.68 -5.23 -12.12
CA ASP A 128 -7.25 -3.89 -12.22
C ASP A 128 -7.91 -3.43 -10.91
N PHE A 129 -8.05 -4.32 -9.93
CA PHE A 129 -8.61 -3.99 -8.62
C PHE A 129 -7.99 -4.83 -7.51
N TRP A 130 -8.52 -4.72 -6.29
CA TRP A 130 -8.07 -5.49 -5.14
C TRP A 130 -7.96 -6.98 -5.44
N THR A 131 -6.84 -7.56 -5.01
CA THR A 131 -6.65 -9.00 -4.98
C THR A 131 -6.61 -9.46 -3.53
N ASP A 132 -7.21 -10.62 -3.28
CA ASP A 132 -7.28 -11.29 -1.99
C ASP A 132 -7.21 -12.81 -2.24
N PRO A 133 -7.12 -13.68 -1.21
CA PRO A 133 -7.04 -15.12 -1.42
C PRO A 133 -8.20 -15.73 -2.24
N GLY A 134 -9.35 -15.05 -2.30
CA GLY A 134 -10.53 -15.44 -3.07
C GLY A 134 -10.71 -14.71 -4.40
N LYS A 135 -9.89 -13.68 -4.70
CA LYS A 135 -10.00 -12.86 -5.92
C LYS A 135 -8.62 -12.54 -6.48
N GLN A 136 -8.30 -13.12 -7.63
CA GLN A 136 -7.02 -12.91 -8.33
C GLN A 136 -7.27 -12.74 -9.83
N PHE A 137 -8.25 -11.91 -10.19
CA PHE A 137 -8.70 -11.75 -11.58
C PHE A 137 -7.64 -11.08 -12.45
N LYS A 138 -7.52 -11.56 -13.70
CA LYS A 138 -6.71 -10.91 -14.72
C LYS A 138 -7.17 -9.45 -14.95
N PRO A 139 -6.25 -8.53 -15.23
CA PRO A 139 -6.58 -7.24 -15.83
C PRO A 139 -7.44 -7.42 -17.08
N LYS A 140 -8.30 -6.44 -17.40
CA LYS A 140 -9.16 -6.46 -18.59
C LYS A 140 -8.35 -6.71 -19.87
N ALA A 141 -7.18 -6.08 -19.98
CA ALA A 141 -6.29 -6.24 -21.13
C ALA A 141 -5.73 -7.68 -21.30
N TRP A 142 -5.75 -8.49 -20.24
CA TRP A 142 -5.17 -9.84 -20.22
C TRP A 142 -6.23 -10.95 -20.16
N GLU A 143 -7.52 -10.58 -20.11
CA GLU A 143 -8.62 -11.52 -19.87
C GLU A 143 -8.62 -12.71 -20.86
N LYS A 144 -8.31 -12.43 -22.12
CA LYS A 144 -8.31 -13.41 -23.23
C LYS A 144 -6.96 -14.08 -23.48
N LEU A 145 -5.92 -13.74 -22.72
CA LEU A 145 -4.59 -14.32 -22.91
C LEU A 145 -4.55 -15.74 -22.36
N ASP A 146 -3.96 -16.63 -23.14
CA ASP A 146 -3.60 -17.97 -22.70
C ASP A 146 -2.34 -17.96 -21.82
N TYR A 147 -1.97 -19.11 -21.26
CA TYR A 147 -0.84 -19.19 -20.34
C TYR A 147 0.51 -18.72 -20.93
N PRO A 148 0.94 -19.15 -22.13
CA PRO A 148 2.14 -18.60 -22.78
C PRO A 148 2.10 -17.08 -22.95
N GLN A 149 0.99 -16.53 -23.44
CA GLN A 149 0.84 -15.08 -23.62
C GLN A 149 0.85 -14.33 -22.28
N LEU A 150 0.22 -14.90 -21.26
CA LEU A 150 0.16 -14.32 -19.92
C LEU A 150 1.53 -14.25 -19.24
N LYS A 151 2.40 -15.26 -19.46
CA LYS A 151 3.80 -15.19 -19.02
C LYS A 151 4.56 -14.02 -19.66
N THR A 152 4.36 -13.79 -20.95
CA THR A 152 4.97 -12.64 -21.64
C THR A 152 4.40 -11.33 -21.09
N ALA A 153 3.09 -11.25 -20.91
CA ALA A 153 2.42 -10.04 -20.41
C ALA A 153 2.88 -9.65 -19.00
N ILE A 154 2.95 -10.61 -18.06
CA ILE A 154 3.39 -10.33 -16.68
C ILE A 154 4.88 -9.97 -16.63
N HIS A 155 5.72 -10.60 -17.46
CA HIS A 155 7.13 -10.26 -17.62
C HIS A 155 7.29 -8.81 -18.08
N ASP A 156 6.69 -8.47 -19.22
CA ASP A 156 6.84 -7.17 -19.85
C ASP A 156 6.26 -6.05 -18.99
N TYR A 157 5.09 -6.28 -18.38
CA TYR A 157 4.51 -5.30 -17.46
C TYR A 157 5.40 -5.02 -16.25
N THR A 158 6.01 -6.07 -15.68
CA THR A 158 6.94 -5.90 -14.55
C THR A 158 8.20 -5.16 -14.99
N ARG A 159 8.79 -5.55 -16.13
CA ARG A 159 9.95 -4.86 -16.72
C ARG A 159 9.67 -3.39 -16.95
N ASP A 160 8.60 -3.08 -17.68
CA ASP A 160 8.31 -1.72 -18.10
C ASP A 160 7.95 -0.85 -16.90
N THR A 161 7.23 -1.40 -15.92
CA THR A 161 6.95 -0.69 -14.66
C THR A 161 8.24 -0.31 -13.95
N ILE A 162 9.15 -1.26 -13.72
CA ILE A 162 10.40 -0.99 -13.01
C ILE A 162 11.28 -0.02 -13.80
N ALA A 163 11.29 -0.10 -15.13
CA ALA A 163 11.95 0.88 -16.00
C ALA A 163 11.43 2.31 -15.75
N ARG A 164 10.11 2.49 -15.61
CA ARG A 164 9.50 3.79 -15.29
C ARG A 164 9.88 4.30 -13.91
N PHE A 165 9.91 3.44 -12.89
CA PHE A 165 10.40 3.81 -11.56
C PHE A 165 11.87 4.24 -11.58
N LYS A 166 12.70 3.50 -12.33
CA LYS A 166 14.12 3.82 -12.52
C LYS A 166 14.32 5.16 -13.21
N GLN A 167 13.60 5.40 -14.31
CA GLN A 167 13.63 6.66 -15.05
C GLN A 167 13.19 7.84 -14.17
N ALA A 168 12.22 7.61 -13.28
CA ALA A 168 11.74 8.61 -12.34
C ALA A 168 12.66 8.83 -11.12
N GLY A 169 13.78 8.10 -11.01
CA GLY A 169 14.74 8.23 -9.91
C GLY A 169 14.24 7.67 -8.57
N VAL A 170 13.25 6.78 -8.60
CA VAL A 170 12.55 6.29 -7.39
C VAL A 170 12.46 4.76 -7.35
N LEU A 171 13.50 4.08 -7.85
CA LEU A 171 13.58 2.62 -7.86
C LEU A 171 13.14 2.02 -6.50
N PRO A 172 12.23 1.03 -6.46
CA PRO A 172 11.81 0.39 -5.22
C PRO A 172 12.97 -0.29 -4.50
N ASP A 173 12.96 -0.31 -3.17
CA ASP A 173 13.92 -1.06 -2.36
C ASP A 173 13.47 -2.53 -2.17
N MET A 174 12.15 -2.75 -2.26
CA MET A 174 11.52 -4.06 -2.21
C MET A 174 10.36 -4.09 -3.21
N VAL A 175 10.11 -5.26 -3.78
CA VAL A 175 8.92 -5.55 -4.57
C VAL A 175 8.18 -6.75 -4.01
N GLN A 176 6.87 -6.74 -4.11
CA GLN A 176 6.01 -7.88 -3.86
C GLN A 176 5.40 -8.31 -5.20
N ILE A 177 5.68 -9.54 -5.62
CA ILE A 177 5.20 -10.10 -6.89
C ILE A 177 3.87 -10.84 -6.64
N GLY A 178 2.77 -10.10 -6.78
CA GLY A 178 1.42 -10.58 -6.46
C GLY A 178 1.07 -10.32 -4.99
N ASN A 179 -0.18 -9.95 -4.72
CA ASN A 179 -0.70 -9.75 -3.36
C ASN A 179 -1.57 -10.93 -2.90
N GLU A 180 -1.33 -11.40 -1.67
CA GLU A 180 -2.03 -12.51 -1.01
C GLU A 180 -2.28 -13.74 -1.91
N ILE A 181 -1.21 -14.23 -2.53
CA ILE A 181 -1.24 -15.22 -3.62
C ILE A 181 -1.54 -16.66 -3.19
N ASN A 182 -2.21 -16.87 -2.05
CA ASN A 182 -2.50 -18.21 -1.52
C ASN A 182 -3.26 -19.08 -2.53
N GLY A 183 -4.20 -18.47 -3.26
CA GLY A 183 -4.93 -19.14 -4.34
C GLY A 183 -4.25 -19.01 -5.72
N GLY A 184 -3.05 -18.46 -5.79
CA GLY A 184 -2.32 -18.14 -7.02
C GLY A 184 -2.50 -16.68 -7.46
N ILE A 185 -2.26 -16.40 -8.74
CA ILE A 185 -2.44 -15.08 -9.39
C ILE A 185 -3.10 -15.26 -10.75
N LEU A 186 -3.63 -14.19 -11.35
CA LEU A 186 -4.05 -14.15 -12.76
C LEU A 186 -4.92 -15.36 -13.16
N TRP A 187 -6.05 -15.52 -12.47
CA TRP A 187 -6.93 -16.66 -12.66
C TRP A 187 -7.65 -16.64 -14.03
N PRO A 188 -7.92 -17.82 -14.61
CA PRO A 188 -7.70 -19.16 -14.04
C PRO A 188 -6.28 -19.74 -14.24
N GLU A 189 -5.47 -19.20 -15.14
CA GLU A 189 -4.23 -19.86 -15.60
C GLU A 189 -3.16 -19.98 -14.50
N GLY A 190 -3.09 -18.99 -13.59
CA GLY A 190 -2.17 -18.98 -12.47
C GLY A 190 -2.77 -19.42 -11.14
N LYS A 191 -3.90 -20.15 -11.13
CA LYS A 191 -4.43 -20.77 -9.91
C LYS A 191 -3.43 -21.76 -9.31
N SER A 192 -3.40 -21.85 -7.98
CA SER A 192 -2.67 -22.89 -7.24
C SER A 192 -3.48 -24.18 -7.01
N TRP A 193 -4.71 -24.27 -7.55
CA TRP A 193 -5.63 -25.38 -7.31
C TRP A 193 -6.66 -25.57 -8.44
N GLY A 194 -7.29 -26.76 -8.49
CA GLY A 194 -8.56 -26.98 -9.19
C GLY A 194 -8.49 -27.10 -10.72
N GLN A 195 -7.36 -27.51 -11.29
CA GLN A 195 -7.16 -27.65 -12.75
C GLN A 195 -6.60 -29.03 -13.15
N GLY A 196 -6.68 -30.03 -12.26
CA GLY A 196 -6.31 -31.41 -12.57
C GLY A 196 -4.80 -31.68 -12.65
N GLY A 197 -3.95 -30.77 -12.13
CA GLY A 197 -2.50 -30.93 -12.10
C GLY A 197 -1.71 -29.78 -12.72
N GLY A 198 -0.45 -29.63 -12.31
CA GLY A 198 0.50 -28.63 -12.82
C GLY A 198 0.21 -27.18 -12.42
N GLU A 199 -0.69 -26.95 -11.45
CA GLU A 199 -1.08 -25.62 -10.97
C GLU A 199 0.11 -24.85 -10.41
N PHE A 200 0.90 -25.49 -9.54
CA PHE A 200 2.09 -24.87 -8.96
C PHE A 200 3.18 -24.62 -10.01
N ASP A 201 3.31 -25.47 -11.03
CA ASP A 201 4.25 -25.24 -12.13
C ASP A 201 3.85 -24.02 -12.95
N ARG A 202 2.54 -23.88 -13.24
CA ARG A 202 2.01 -22.71 -13.95
C ARG A 202 2.22 -21.44 -13.14
N LEU A 203 1.84 -21.45 -11.86
CA LEU A 203 2.05 -20.33 -10.94
C LEU A 203 3.55 -19.96 -10.84
N ALA A 204 4.43 -20.93 -10.61
CA ALA A 204 5.87 -20.71 -10.57
C ALA A 204 6.40 -20.11 -11.86
N GLY A 205 5.91 -20.56 -13.02
CA GLY A 205 6.29 -20.00 -14.32
C GLY A 205 5.88 -18.52 -14.48
N LEU A 206 4.71 -18.11 -13.98
CA LEU A 206 4.30 -16.70 -13.98
C LEU A 206 5.15 -15.86 -13.02
N LEU A 207 5.39 -16.35 -11.80
CA LEU A 207 6.23 -15.66 -10.82
C LEU A 207 7.67 -15.49 -11.33
N ASN A 208 8.23 -16.54 -11.95
CA ASN A 208 9.57 -16.49 -12.55
C ASN A 208 9.63 -15.50 -13.72
N ALA A 209 8.59 -15.44 -14.55
CA ALA A 209 8.51 -14.47 -15.64
C ALA A 209 8.48 -13.02 -15.12
N ALA A 210 7.69 -12.74 -14.08
CA ALA A 210 7.70 -11.43 -13.42
C ALA A 210 9.06 -11.07 -12.80
N ILE A 211 9.68 -12.01 -12.08
CA ILE A 211 11.00 -11.83 -11.47
C ILE A 211 12.07 -11.59 -12.55
N ALA A 212 12.00 -12.26 -13.70
CA ALA A 212 12.90 -12.02 -14.81
C ALA A 212 12.75 -10.59 -15.35
N GLY A 213 11.52 -10.12 -15.60
CA GLY A 213 11.27 -8.76 -16.06
C GLY A 213 11.75 -7.67 -15.08
N LEU A 214 11.58 -7.90 -13.77
CA LEU A 214 12.18 -7.07 -12.72
C LEU A 214 13.70 -6.97 -12.89
N LYS A 215 14.39 -8.11 -13.02
CA LYS A 215 15.85 -8.20 -13.06
C LYS A 215 16.47 -7.48 -14.24
N GLU A 216 15.80 -7.41 -15.39
CA GLU A 216 16.30 -6.72 -16.59
C GLU A 216 16.57 -5.23 -16.36
N ASN A 217 15.93 -4.62 -15.35
CA ASN A 217 16.12 -3.22 -15.02
C ASN A 217 17.13 -2.98 -13.89
N LEU A 218 17.71 -4.03 -13.32
CA LEU A 218 18.68 -3.93 -12.23
C LEU A 218 20.11 -3.99 -12.79
N ARG A 219 20.93 -2.99 -12.46
CA ARG A 219 22.38 -2.97 -12.75
C ARG A 219 23.15 -3.68 -11.65
N GLN A 220 24.41 -4.03 -11.91
CA GLN A 220 25.31 -4.55 -10.86
C GLN A 220 25.34 -3.58 -9.66
N GLY A 221 25.05 -4.12 -8.47
CA GLY A 221 24.98 -3.37 -7.21
C GLY A 221 23.60 -2.82 -6.83
N GLU A 222 22.64 -2.74 -7.76
CA GLU A 222 21.24 -2.43 -7.43
C GLU A 222 20.56 -3.68 -6.87
N GLN A 223 20.11 -3.64 -5.61
CA GLN A 223 19.39 -4.73 -4.97
C GLN A 223 17.94 -4.33 -4.71
N VAL A 224 17.01 -5.10 -5.26
CA VAL A 224 15.59 -5.03 -4.91
C VAL A 224 15.21 -6.34 -4.25
N LYS A 225 14.76 -6.28 -2.99
CA LYS A 225 14.33 -7.47 -2.25
C LYS A 225 12.98 -7.95 -2.80
N ASN A 226 12.75 -9.26 -2.85
CA ASN A 226 11.43 -9.80 -3.17
C ASN A 226 10.70 -10.19 -1.88
N HIS A 227 9.46 -9.73 -1.75
CA HIS A 227 8.57 -10.05 -0.64
C HIS A 227 7.62 -11.16 -1.06
N ALA A 228 7.62 -12.28 -0.33
CA ALA A 228 6.70 -13.37 -0.59
C ALA A 228 5.34 -13.08 0.06
N ALA A 229 4.33 -12.81 -0.75
CA ALA A 229 2.98 -12.55 -0.25
C ALA A 229 2.32 -13.84 0.27
N SER A 230 1.94 -13.85 1.54
CA SER A 230 1.20 -14.93 2.19
C SER A 230 0.12 -14.31 3.06
N GLY A 231 -1.15 -14.56 2.75
CA GLY A 231 -2.32 -14.07 3.50
C GLY A 231 -2.57 -14.77 4.85
N ARG A 232 -1.54 -15.38 5.47
CA ARG A 232 -1.67 -15.79 6.88
C ARG A 232 -1.49 -14.55 7.75
N ARG A 233 -2.45 -14.29 8.63
CA ARG A 233 -2.62 -13.11 9.50
C ARG A 233 -1.45 -12.80 10.46
N ASP A 234 -0.32 -13.49 10.32
CA ASP A 234 0.68 -13.57 11.37
C ASP A 234 2.12 -13.81 10.89
N GLN A 235 2.39 -14.05 9.59
CA GLN A 235 3.77 -14.12 9.07
C GLN A 235 3.91 -13.69 7.60
N GLU A 236 4.31 -12.44 7.40
CA GLU A 236 5.02 -12.01 6.19
C GLU A 236 6.45 -12.59 6.23
N ARG A 237 6.91 -13.24 5.14
CA ARG A 237 8.27 -13.82 5.09
C ARG A 237 9.12 -13.13 4.05
N TYR A 238 10.24 -12.58 4.52
CA TYR A 238 11.30 -12.04 3.66
C TYR A 238 12.11 -13.20 3.07
N LEU A 239 12.16 -13.27 1.74
CA LEU A 239 13.16 -14.07 1.06
C LEU A 239 14.19 -13.08 0.50
N PRO A 240 15.39 -12.98 1.09
CA PRO A 240 16.44 -12.19 0.47
C PRO A 240 16.72 -12.80 -0.91
N LEU A 241 16.49 -12.05 -1.98
CA LEU A 241 17.15 -12.35 -3.24
C LEU A 241 18.61 -11.96 -3.04
N VAL A 242 19.42 -12.91 -2.56
CA VAL A 242 20.85 -12.85 -2.79
C VAL A 242 21.04 -13.33 -4.23
N VAL A 243 21.34 -12.40 -5.12
CA VAL A 243 21.91 -12.70 -6.44
C VAL A 243 23.35 -12.24 -6.40
#